data_AF-A0AAW2KBI0-F1
#
_entry.id   AF-A0AAW2KBI0-F1
#
_cell.length_a   1.000
_cell.length_b   1.000
_cell.length_c   1.000
_cell.angle_alpha   90.00
_cell.angle_beta   90.00
_cell.angle_gamma   90.00
#
_symmetry.space_group_name_H-M   'P 1'
#
loop_
_entity.id
_entity.type
_entity.pdbx_description
1 polymer ?
#
loop_
_entity_poly.entity_id
_entity_poly.type
_entity_poly.pdbx_seq_one_letter_code
_entity_poly.pdbx_strand_id
1 'polypeptide(L)'
;MAAKPNNSSGTSFLPEIGPDGLARESPVIAYTEKVIEEEQLQLRKYIEENYSKIRDVERELANLTMEMKLTSGPKKAALELMRKKIEMSTERIRVAKLQKEQAKKAWEAASKAVKDEEAVKDKLCEDLNNLVKESSHAQLSRLEELKRRLEALNPSRSSTHVPSDGNQRPAEASTTQDSSVVPSTREPAGETVGSIVTEDNGRNSPVKGQNQHPSTDGTEEGRRKILHIFMEKYVE
;
A
#
# COMPACT_ATOMS: atom_id res chain seq x y z
N MET A 1 38.06 4.05 81.01
CA MET A 1 39.08 3.82 79.95
C MET A 1 40.11 4.92 80.07
N ALA A 2 41.35 4.56 80.36
CA ALA A 2 42.43 5.49 80.70
C ALA A 2 43.00 6.14 79.43
N ALA A 3 43.15 7.46 79.44
CA ALA A 3 43.86 8.22 78.43
C ALA A 3 45.38 8.04 78.62
N LYS A 4 46.07 7.47 77.63
CA LYS A 4 47.53 7.47 77.54
C LYS A 4 47.99 8.88 77.16
N PRO A 5 48.86 9.55 77.93
CA PRO A 5 49.57 10.72 77.44
C PRO A 5 50.64 10.24 76.47
N ASN A 6 50.48 10.55 75.18
CA ASN A 6 51.53 10.33 74.19
C ASN A 6 52.62 11.38 74.45
N ASN A 7 53.77 10.90 74.91
CA ASN A 7 54.95 11.68 75.23
C ASN A 7 55.56 12.17 73.89
N SER A 8 55.10 13.32 73.38
CA SER A 8 55.82 14.00 72.31
C SER A 8 57.01 14.70 72.95
N SER A 9 58.15 14.03 72.96
CA SER A 9 59.46 14.64 73.20
C SER A 9 59.56 15.86 72.30
N GLY A 10 59.32 17.04 72.86
CA GLY A 10 59.56 18.30 72.18
C GLY A 10 61.06 18.40 71.97
N THR A 11 61.54 17.90 70.84
CA THR A 11 62.85 18.26 70.32
C THR A 11 62.78 19.77 70.11
N SER A 12 63.25 20.53 71.10
CA SER A 12 63.41 21.96 70.99
C SER A 12 64.45 22.22 69.92
N PHE A 13 63.98 22.35 68.67
CA PHE A 13 64.77 22.76 67.53
C PHE A 13 65.10 24.25 67.69
N LEU A 14 65.97 24.57 68.64
CA LEU A 14 66.56 25.90 68.74
C LEU A 14 67.49 26.08 67.54
N PRO A 15 67.39 27.19 66.80
CA PRO A 15 68.31 27.47 65.70
C PRO A 15 69.76 27.42 66.19
N GLU A 16 70.63 26.75 65.45
CA GLU A 16 72.05 26.66 65.78
C GLU A 16 72.70 28.01 65.46
N ILE A 17 73.02 28.81 66.47
CA ILE A 17 73.58 30.16 66.27
C ILE A 17 75.04 30.03 65.83
N GLY A 18 75.32 30.47 64.61
CA GLY A 18 76.67 30.48 64.05
C GLY A 18 77.61 31.46 64.77
N PRO A 19 78.93 31.36 64.55
CA PRO A 19 79.93 32.25 65.16
C PRO A 19 79.78 33.73 64.74
N ASP A 20 78.92 34.02 63.77
CA ASP A 20 78.49 35.32 63.28
C ASP A 20 77.23 35.87 63.99
N GLY A 21 76.66 35.12 64.95
CA GLY A 21 75.44 35.49 65.67
C GLY A 21 74.15 35.25 64.87
N LEU A 22 74.23 34.59 63.72
CA LEU A 22 73.06 34.30 62.87
C LEU A 22 72.49 32.93 63.20
N ALA A 23 71.16 32.86 63.32
CA ALA A 23 70.42 31.62 63.51
C ALA A 23 70.55 30.74 62.25
N ARG A 24 71.18 29.57 62.35
CA ARG A 24 71.20 28.56 61.28
C ARG A 24 70.08 27.56 61.51
N GLU A 25 69.31 27.32 60.46
CA GLU A 25 68.26 26.32 60.45
C GLU A 25 68.88 24.93 60.39
N SER A 26 68.35 23.99 61.18
CA SER A 26 68.77 22.59 61.08
C SER A 26 68.43 22.07 59.68
N PRO A 27 69.36 21.40 58.98
CA PRO A 27 69.12 20.87 57.63
C PRO A 27 67.85 20.00 57.51
N VAL A 28 67.45 19.33 58.60
CA VAL A 28 66.22 18.53 58.67
C VAL A 28 64.96 19.39 58.71
N ILE A 29 65.01 20.53 59.40
CA ILE A 29 63.87 21.47 59.50
C ILE A 29 63.67 22.14 58.15
N ALA A 30 64.73 22.69 57.55
CA ALA A 30 64.66 23.34 56.23
C ALA A 30 64.15 22.36 55.15
N TYR A 31 64.58 21.09 55.20
CA TYR A 31 64.07 20.07 54.30
C TYR A 31 62.58 19.77 54.53
N THR A 32 62.15 19.63 55.78
CA THR A 32 60.75 19.34 56.12
C THR A 32 59.82 20.50 55.77
N GLU A 33 60.26 21.74 56.00
CA GLU A 33 59.53 22.95 55.64
C GLU A 33 59.35 23.08 54.13
N LYS A 34 60.41 22.81 53.36
CA LYS A 34 60.33 22.74 51.90
C LYS A 34 59.30 21.70 51.40
N VAL A 35 59.28 20.50 52.00
CA VAL A 35 58.28 19.47 51.64
C VAL A 35 56.86 19.93 51.98
N ILE A 36 56.65 20.58 53.13
CA ILE A 36 55.34 21.11 53.52
C ILE A 36 54.90 22.22 52.55
N GLU A 37 55.79 23.13 52.17
CA GLU A 37 55.48 24.19 51.20
C GLU A 37 55.09 23.62 49.82
N GLU A 38 55.81 22.61 49.35
CA GLU A 38 55.51 21.92 48.09
C GLU A 38 54.13 21.24 48.13
N GLU A 39 53.80 20.53 49.21
CA GLU A 39 52.49 19.89 49.42
C GLU A 39 51.35 20.93 49.54
N GLN A 40 51.58 22.04 50.24
CA GLN A 40 50.61 23.15 50.33
C GLN A 40 50.35 23.79 48.97
N LEU A 41 51.40 23.97 48.16
CA LEU A 41 51.27 24.49 46.81
C LEU A 41 50.48 23.53 45.91
N GLN A 42 50.76 22.22 45.99
CA GLN A 42 50.02 21.20 45.25
C GLN A 42 48.55 21.17 45.66
N LEU A 43 48.25 21.22 46.95
CA LEU A 43 46.88 21.23 47.45
C LEU A 43 46.10 22.46 46.96
N ARG A 44 46.71 23.64 46.99
CA ARG A 44 46.08 24.87 46.44
C ARG A 44 45.76 24.73 44.96
N LYS A 45 46.70 24.20 44.17
CA LYS A 45 46.50 23.94 42.75
C LYS A 45 45.36 22.93 42.51
N TYR A 46 45.33 21.85 43.28
CA TYR A 46 44.29 20.83 43.20
C TYR A 46 42.90 21.41 43.54
N ILE A 47 42.82 22.23 44.58
CA ILE A 47 41.59 22.91 44.99
C ILE A 47 41.12 23.86 43.88
N GLU A 48 42.00 24.70 43.36
CA GLU A 48 41.70 25.62 42.26
C GLU A 48 41.19 24.89 41.02
N GLU A 49 41.86 23.79 40.63
CA GLU A 49 41.46 22.97 39.49
C GLU A 49 40.09 22.33 39.70
N ASN A 50 39.80 21.82 40.91
CA ASN A 50 38.48 21.26 41.22
C ASN A 50 37.38 22.33 41.20
N TYR A 51 37.62 23.50 41.78
CA TYR A 51 36.65 24.61 41.69
C TYR A 51 36.45 25.09 40.25
N SER A 52 37.49 25.07 39.42
CA SER A 52 37.33 25.35 37.99
C SER A 52 36.45 24.30 37.31
N LYS A 53 36.71 23.01 37.53
CA LYS A 53 35.90 21.91 36.98
C LYS A 53 34.44 21.98 37.40
N ILE A 54 34.17 22.27 38.68
CA ILE A 54 32.81 22.43 39.18
C ILE A 54 32.09 23.55 38.42
N ARG A 55 32.72 24.72 38.27
CA ARG A 55 32.13 25.85 37.54
C ARG A 55 31.87 25.54 36.07
N ASP A 56 32.75 24.77 35.43
CA ASP A 56 32.56 24.39 34.03
C ASP A 56 31.39 23.41 33.88
N VAL A 57 31.26 22.41 34.76
CA VAL A 57 30.11 21.49 34.80
C VAL A 57 28.81 22.24 35.08
N GLU A 58 28.81 23.18 36.03
CA GLU A 58 27.63 24.01 36.33
C GLU A 58 27.19 24.82 35.09
N ARG A 59 28.15 25.37 34.33
CA ARG A 59 27.88 26.09 33.09
C ARG A 59 27.30 25.18 32.02
N GLU A 60 27.84 23.98 31.86
CA GLU A 60 27.31 22.98 30.93
C GLU A 60 25.90 22.54 31.29
N LEU A 61 25.61 22.29 32.57
CA LEU A 61 24.28 21.94 33.05
C LEU A 61 23.27 23.08 32.80
N ALA A 62 23.68 24.33 33.03
CA ALA A 62 22.85 25.49 32.72
C ALA A 62 22.55 25.60 31.21
N ASN A 63 23.56 25.40 30.36
CA ASN A 63 23.40 25.39 28.91
C ASN A 63 22.47 24.27 28.45
N LEU A 64 22.68 23.04 28.93
CA LEU A 64 21.85 21.89 28.57
C LEU A 64 20.39 22.10 28.99
N THR A 65 20.16 22.65 30.19
CA THR A 65 18.81 22.98 30.67
C THR A 65 18.12 24.01 29.77
N MET A 66 18.85 25.04 29.34
CA MET A 66 18.31 26.04 28.42
C MET A 66 17.96 25.43 27.06
N GLU A 67 18.85 24.58 26.51
CA GLU A 67 18.62 23.89 25.25
C GLU A 67 17.38 22.99 25.31
N MET A 68 17.22 22.21 26.39
CA MET A 68 16.03 21.41 26.63
C MET A 68 14.75 22.27 26.64
N LYS A 69 14.78 23.44 27.28
CA LYS A 69 13.62 24.36 27.31
C LYS A 69 13.29 24.92 25.93
N LEU A 70 14.30 25.35 25.17
CA LEU A 70 14.12 25.90 23.82
C LEU A 70 13.60 24.85 22.82
N THR A 71 14.05 23.61 22.95
CA THR A 71 13.67 22.51 22.05
C THR A 71 12.35 21.83 22.42
N SER A 72 11.92 21.93 23.67
CA SER A 72 10.68 21.29 24.15
C SER A 72 9.42 21.78 23.43
N GLY A 73 9.34 23.07 23.09
CA GLY A 73 8.18 23.65 22.39
C GLY A 73 8.01 23.12 20.96
N PRO A 74 8.99 23.33 20.06
CA PRO A 74 8.93 22.84 18.68
C PRO A 74 8.74 21.32 18.59
N LYS A 75 9.44 20.55 19.44
CA LYS A 75 9.29 19.08 19.49
C LYS A 75 7.87 18.66 19.88
N LYS A 76 7.30 19.28 20.92
CA LYS A 76 5.93 19.00 21.37
C LYS A 76 4.89 19.39 20.30
N ALA A 77 5.06 20.54 19.65
CA ALA A 77 4.16 20.98 18.58
C ALA A 77 4.17 20.03 17.37
N ALA A 78 5.36 19.55 16.97
CA ALA A 78 5.48 18.56 15.90
C ALA A 78 4.79 17.24 16.25
N LEU A 79 4.97 16.73 17.48
CA LEU A 79 4.31 15.51 17.95
C LEU A 79 2.79 15.65 17.98
N GLU A 80 2.27 16.78 18.47
CA GLU A 80 0.82 17.05 18.51
C GLU A 80 0.22 17.16 17.10
N LEU A 81 0.94 17.79 16.17
CA LEU A 81 0.53 17.85 14.76
C LEU A 81 0.46 16.45 14.13
N MET A 82 1.44 15.58 14.41
CA MET A 82 1.42 14.20 13.93
C MET A 82 0.26 13.41 14.53
N ARG A 83 -0.01 13.58 15.83
CA ARG A 83 -1.18 12.98 16.49
C ARG A 83 -2.48 13.37 15.80
N LYS A 84 -2.70 14.66 15.56
CA LYS A 84 -3.90 15.16 14.85
C LYS A 84 -4.00 14.62 13.43
N LYS A 85 -2.89 14.54 12.69
CA LYS A 85 -2.87 13.94 11.34
C LYS A 85 -3.28 12.47 11.36
N ILE A 86 -2.81 11.70 12.36
CA ILE A 86 -3.17 10.29 12.52
C ILE A 86 -4.66 10.16 12.84
N GLU A 87 -5.20 10.98 13.73
CA GLU A 87 -6.62 10.96 14.09
C GLU A 87 -7.52 11.26 12.88
N MET A 88 -7.23 12.34 12.15
CA MET A 88 -7.95 12.67 10.92
C MET A 88 -7.83 11.58 9.84
N SER A 89 -6.66 10.95 9.71
CA SER A 89 -6.47 9.82 8.78
C SER A 89 -7.31 8.61 9.18
N THR A 90 -7.33 8.29 10.47
CA THR A 90 -8.10 7.17 11.02
C THR A 90 -9.61 7.37 10.78
N GLU A 91 -10.12 8.59 10.98
CA GLU A 91 -11.53 8.88 10.73
C GLU A 91 -11.87 8.80 9.24
N ARG A 92 -11.00 9.29 8.35
CA ARG A 92 -11.17 9.11 6.90
C ARG A 92 -11.22 7.64 6.50
N ILE A 93 -10.36 6.81 7.09
CA ILE A 93 -10.37 5.35 6.87
C ILE A 93 -11.70 4.74 7.35
N ARG A 94 -12.21 5.16 8.50
CA ARG A 94 -13.50 4.69 9.04
C ARG A 94 -14.64 5.00 8.08
N VAL A 95 -14.74 6.23 7.59
CA VAL A 95 -15.75 6.66 6.63
C VAL A 95 -15.62 5.87 5.32
N ALA A 96 -14.41 5.71 4.79
CA ALA A 96 -14.17 4.94 3.56
C ALA A 96 -14.57 3.46 3.72
N LYS A 97 -14.30 2.85 4.88
CA LYS A 97 -14.75 1.48 5.18
C LYS A 97 -16.27 1.37 5.20
N LEU A 98 -16.96 2.32 5.82
CA LEU A 98 -18.42 2.33 5.83
C LEU A 98 -19.00 2.44 4.41
N GLN A 99 -18.44 3.32 3.59
CA GLN A 99 -18.84 3.46 2.18
C GLN A 99 -18.57 2.18 1.37
N LYS A 100 -17.42 1.53 1.60
CA LYS A 100 -17.10 0.23 0.99
C LYS A 100 -18.17 -0.82 1.31
N GLU A 101 -18.57 -0.95 2.57
CA GLU A 101 -19.60 -1.92 2.96
C GLU A 101 -20.97 -1.59 2.36
N GLN A 102 -21.34 -0.31 2.28
CA GLN A 102 -22.57 0.12 1.61
C GLN A 102 -22.56 -0.21 0.11
N ALA A 103 -21.45 0.09 -0.58
CA ALA A 103 -21.28 -0.22 -1.99
C ALA A 103 -21.32 -1.73 -2.25
N LYS A 104 -20.70 -2.53 -1.36
CA LYS A 104 -20.76 -4.00 -1.43
C LYS A 104 -22.19 -4.51 -1.31
N LYS A 105 -22.95 -4.02 -0.33
CA LYS A 105 -24.36 -4.40 -0.16
C LYS A 105 -25.20 -4.05 -1.38
N ALA A 106 -25.00 -2.86 -1.96
CA ALA A 106 -25.70 -2.45 -3.17
C ALA A 106 -25.33 -3.34 -4.37
N TRP A 107 -24.04 -3.69 -4.52
CA TRP A 107 -23.57 -4.58 -5.56
C TRP A 107 -24.15 -5.99 -5.42
N GLU A 108 -24.21 -6.54 -4.20
CA GLU A 108 -24.82 -7.85 -3.93
C GLU A 108 -26.32 -7.86 -4.29
N ALA A 109 -27.05 -6.80 -3.93
CA ALA A 109 -28.47 -6.67 -4.28
C ALA A 109 -28.68 -6.57 -5.79
N ALA A 110 -27.88 -5.77 -6.50
CA ALA A 110 -27.93 -5.64 -7.94
C ALA A 110 -27.57 -6.98 -8.64
N SER A 111 -26.53 -7.67 -8.16
CA SER A 111 -26.13 -8.98 -8.69
C SER A 111 -27.23 -10.02 -8.50
N LYS A 112 -27.93 -10.01 -7.36
CA LYS A 112 -29.08 -10.88 -7.14
C LYS A 112 -30.23 -10.56 -8.11
N ALA A 113 -30.57 -9.29 -8.30
CA ALA A 113 -31.62 -8.89 -9.23
C ALA A 113 -31.35 -9.36 -10.66
N VAL A 114 -30.09 -9.24 -11.13
CA VAL A 114 -29.70 -9.75 -12.46
C VAL A 114 -29.91 -11.26 -12.57
N LYS A 115 -29.49 -12.03 -11.55
CA LYS A 115 -29.69 -13.49 -11.53
C LYS A 115 -31.17 -13.88 -11.53
N ASP A 116 -31.99 -13.15 -10.77
CA ASP A 116 -33.43 -13.40 -10.71
C ASP A 116 -34.07 -13.15 -12.10
N GLU A 117 -33.69 -12.06 -12.79
CA GLU A 117 -34.13 -11.76 -14.16
C GLU A 117 -33.61 -12.78 -15.20
N GLU A 118 -32.37 -13.24 -15.07
CA GLU A 118 -31.80 -14.30 -15.91
C GLU A 118 -32.58 -15.61 -15.75
N ALA A 119 -32.97 -15.98 -14.53
CA ALA A 119 -33.78 -17.16 -14.28
C ALA A 119 -35.19 -17.03 -14.89
N VAL A 120 -35.80 -15.85 -14.83
CA VAL A 120 -37.09 -15.57 -15.50
C VAL A 120 -36.94 -15.72 -17.01
N LYS A 121 -35.88 -15.15 -17.60
CA LYS A 121 -35.58 -15.29 -19.03
C LYS A 121 -35.43 -16.76 -19.42
N ASP A 122 -34.67 -17.54 -18.67
CA ASP A 122 -34.44 -18.96 -18.97
C ASP A 122 -35.75 -19.76 -18.91
N LYS A 123 -36.60 -19.49 -17.92
CA LYS A 123 -37.94 -20.09 -17.85
C LYS A 123 -38.80 -19.73 -19.06
N LEU A 124 -38.78 -18.48 -19.52
CA LEU A 124 -39.53 -18.06 -20.72
C LEU A 124 -39.01 -18.75 -21.99
N CYS A 125 -37.70 -18.93 -22.10
CA CYS A 125 -37.10 -19.69 -23.21
C CYS A 125 -37.57 -21.16 -23.20
N GLU A 126 -37.64 -21.78 -22.01
CA GLU A 126 -38.16 -23.14 -21.84
C GLU A 126 -39.64 -23.22 -22.20
N ASP A 127 -40.47 -22.31 -21.68
CA ASP A 127 -41.91 -22.24 -21.96
C ASP A 127 -42.17 -22.06 -23.47
N LEU A 128 -41.40 -21.20 -24.15
CA LEU A 128 -41.49 -21.01 -25.61
C LEU A 128 -41.12 -22.28 -26.38
N ASN A 129 -40.03 -22.96 -25.98
CA ASN A 129 -39.59 -24.20 -26.61
C ASN A 129 -40.65 -25.30 -26.45
N ASN A 130 -41.27 -25.40 -25.28
CA ASN A 130 -42.36 -26.34 -25.02
C ASN A 130 -43.58 -26.02 -25.90
N LEU A 131 -43.99 -24.75 -25.99
CA LEU A 131 -45.09 -24.33 -26.86
C LEU A 131 -44.87 -24.68 -28.33
N VAL A 132 -43.64 -24.48 -28.83
CA VAL A 132 -43.27 -24.85 -30.22
C VAL A 132 -43.40 -26.36 -30.44
N LYS A 133 -42.90 -27.17 -29.50
CA LYS A 133 -43.00 -28.64 -29.56
C LYS A 133 -44.44 -29.12 -29.51
N GLU A 134 -45.24 -28.59 -28.57
CA GLU A 134 -46.66 -28.92 -28.42
C GLU A 134 -47.46 -28.53 -29.66
N SER A 135 -47.22 -27.33 -30.22
CA SER A 135 -47.87 -26.89 -31.46
C SER A 135 -47.51 -27.81 -32.64
N SER A 136 -46.24 -28.17 -32.80
CA SER A 136 -45.80 -29.09 -33.85
C SER A 136 -46.44 -30.47 -33.70
N HIS A 137 -46.46 -31.00 -32.47
CA HIS A 137 -47.11 -32.29 -32.17
C HIS A 137 -48.62 -32.26 -32.43
N ALA A 138 -49.30 -31.17 -32.05
CA ALA A 138 -50.73 -31.00 -32.29
C ALA A 138 -51.05 -30.91 -33.80
N GLN A 139 -50.23 -30.18 -34.57
CA GLN A 139 -50.35 -30.09 -36.02
C GLN A 139 -50.13 -31.46 -36.69
N LEU A 140 -49.11 -32.21 -36.26
CA LEU A 140 -48.82 -33.55 -36.77
C LEU A 140 -49.95 -34.54 -36.46
N SER A 141 -50.45 -34.55 -35.22
CA SER A 141 -51.59 -35.39 -34.81
C SER A 141 -52.83 -35.11 -35.65
N ARG A 142 -53.10 -33.82 -35.94
CA ARG A 142 -54.21 -33.40 -36.81
C ARG A 142 -54.03 -33.86 -38.26
N LEU A 143 -52.81 -33.78 -38.80
CA LEU A 143 -52.50 -34.27 -40.15
C LEU A 143 -52.67 -35.80 -40.23
N GLU A 144 -52.21 -36.54 -39.23
CA GLU A 144 -52.38 -37.99 -39.16
C GLU A 144 -53.86 -38.40 -39.04
N GLU A 145 -54.66 -37.64 -38.30
CA GLU A 145 -56.11 -37.85 -38.25
C GLU A 145 -56.78 -37.58 -39.61
N LEU A 146 -56.45 -36.47 -40.26
CA LEU A 146 -56.96 -36.16 -41.60
C LEU A 146 -56.57 -37.23 -42.61
N LYS A 147 -55.33 -37.71 -42.55
CA LYS A 147 -54.85 -38.84 -43.37
C LYS A 147 -55.67 -40.10 -43.11
N ARG A 148 -55.90 -40.49 -41.85
CA ARG A 148 -56.74 -41.64 -41.49
C ARG A 148 -58.18 -41.50 -42.00
N ARG A 149 -58.78 -40.30 -41.90
CA ARG A 149 -60.12 -40.02 -42.42
C ARG A 149 -60.17 -40.10 -43.95
N LEU A 150 -59.16 -39.58 -44.65
CA LEU A 150 -59.05 -39.68 -46.12
C LEU A 150 -58.87 -41.11 -46.61
N GLU A 151 -58.09 -41.92 -45.89
CA GLU A 151 -57.93 -43.36 -46.16
C GLU A 151 -59.27 -44.11 -45.98
N ALA A 152 -60.02 -43.82 -44.91
CA ALA A 152 -61.34 -44.42 -44.67
C ALA A 152 -62.39 -44.05 -45.73
N LEU A 153 -62.32 -42.83 -46.28
CA LEU A 153 -63.21 -42.37 -47.36
C LEU A 153 -62.83 -42.92 -48.75
N ASN A 154 -61.66 -43.55 -48.89
CA ASN A 154 -61.26 -44.28 -50.09
C ASN A 154 -61.11 -45.80 -49.82
N PRO A 155 -62.19 -46.54 -49.47
CA PRO A 155 -62.09 -47.99 -49.22
C PRO A 155 -61.58 -48.78 -50.44
N SER A 156 -61.78 -48.24 -51.65
CA SER A 156 -61.55 -48.93 -52.92
C SER A 156 -60.08 -49.01 -53.38
N ARG A 157 -59.10 -48.57 -52.57
CA ARG A 157 -57.66 -48.75 -52.89
C ARG A 157 -56.90 -49.66 -51.92
N SER A 158 -57.57 -50.30 -50.96
CA SER A 158 -56.95 -51.29 -50.06
C SER A 158 -56.97 -52.73 -50.61
N SER A 159 -57.40 -52.94 -51.85
CA SER A 159 -57.27 -54.21 -52.56
C SER A 159 -56.95 -53.96 -54.03
N THR A 160 -55.97 -54.70 -54.55
CA THR A 160 -55.45 -54.69 -55.94
C THR A 160 -54.29 -53.74 -56.21
N HIS A 161 -53.08 -54.17 -55.85
CA HIS A 161 -51.89 -53.88 -56.66
C HIS A 161 -51.52 -55.15 -57.46
N VAL A 162 -52.05 -55.24 -58.68
CA VAL A 162 -51.62 -56.18 -59.73
C VAL A 162 -50.57 -55.45 -60.58
N PRO A 163 -49.46 -56.10 -60.98
CA PRO A 163 -48.39 -55.45 -61.73
C PRO A 163 -48.81 -55.26 -63.20
N SER A 164 -48.46 -54.12 -63.78
CA SER A 164 -48.38 -54.01 -65.22
C SER A 164 -47.28 -53.06 -65.66
N ASP A 165 -46.30 -53.69 -66.26
CA ASP A 165 -45.20 -53.17 -67.06
C ASP A 165 -45.75 -52.43 -68.30
N GLY A 166 -45.11 -51.33 -68.70
CA GLY A 166 -45.67 -50.44 -69.71
C GLY A 166 -44.86 -49.18 -70.03
N ASN A 167 -43.54 -49.35 -70.14
CA ASN A 167 -42.65 -48.69 -71.11
C ASN A 167 -43.15 -47.42 -71.84
N GLN A 168 -42.65 -46.23 -71.47
CA GLN A 168 -42.33 -45.12 -72.40
C GLN A 168 -41.14 -44.27 -71.90
N ARG A 169 -40.01 -44.40 -72.61
CA ARG A 169 -38.83 -43.48 -72.73
C ARG A 169 -39.22 -42.30 -73.66
N PRO A 170 -38.64 -41.06 -73.66
CA PRO A 170 -37.21 -40.67 -73.75
C PRO A 170 -36.80 -39.37 -72.99
N ALA A 171 -35.58 -38.84 -72.96
CA ALA A 171 -34.19 -39.24 -73.20
C ALA A 171 -33.27 -38.17 -72.53
N GLU A 172 -32.04 -38.57 -72.17
CA GLU A 172 -30.71 -37.91 -72.27
C GLU A 172 -30.64 -36.36 -72.16
N ALA A 173 -29.72 -35.70 -71.44
CA ALA A 173 -28.36 -35.95 -70.95
C ALA A 173 -28.14 -34.95 -69.76
N SER A 174 -27.11 -34.97 -68.90
CA SER A 174 -25.70 -35.25 -69.11
C SER A 174 -24.99 -35.40 -67.75
N THR A 175 -24.17 -36.46 -67.63
CA THR A 175 -22.81 -36.56 -67.07
C THR A 175 -22.25 -35.25 -66.47
N THR A 176 -21.76 -35.22 -65.22
CA THR A 176 -20.41 -35.71 -64.86
C THR A 176 -20.28 -36.27 -63.45
N GLN A 177 -19.60 -37.42 -63.38
CA GLN A 177 -18.86 -37.96 -62.24
C GLN A 177 -17.76 -36.96 -61.81
N ASP A 178 -17.32 -36.96 -60.54
CA ASP A 178 -16.23 -37.84 -60.10
C ASP A 178 -15.79 -37.59 -58.64
N SER A 179 -15.47 -38.70 -57.97
CA SER A 179 -14.47 -39.00 -56.93
C SER A 179 -13.97 -37.89 -56.00
N SER A 180 -14.09 -38.02 -54.67
CA SER A 180 -13.34 -38.91 -53.74
C SER A 180 -12.13 -38.23 -53.08
N VAL A 181 -11.84 -38.68 -51.86
CA VAL A 181 -10.58 -38.58 -51.09
C VAL A 181 -10.46 -37.45 -50.04
N VAL A 182 -10.63 -37.87 -48.78
CA VAL A 182 -9.91 -37.42 -47.57
C VAL A 182 -8.60 -38.24 -47.53
N PRO A 183 -7.37 -37.75 -47.21
CA PRO A 183 -7.00 -37.34 -45.84
C PRO A 183 -5.83 -36.33 -45.59
N SER A 184 -5.96 -35.60 -44.47
CA SER A 184 -4.98 -35.27 -43.39
C SER A 184 -3.60 -34.60 -43.61
N THR A 185 -3.31 -33.66 -42.68
CA THR A 185 -2.02 -33.40 -41.97
C THR A 185 -1.06 -32.29 -42.46
N ARG A 186 -0.85 -31.23 -41.63
CA ARG A 186 0.44 -30.86 -40.97
C ARG A 186 0.36 -29.54 -40.15
N GLU A 187 0.83 -29.56 -38.89
CA GLU A 187 1.42 -28.38 -38.19
C GLU A 187 2.93 -28.26 -38.56
N PRO A 188 3.84 -27.44 -37.94
CA PRO A 188 3.78 -26.33 -36.94
C PRO A 188 4.74 -25.11 -37.22
N ALA A 189 4.87 -24.21 -36.21
CA ALA A 189 5.96 -23.23 -35.93
C ALA A 189 6.08 -21.98 -36.84
N GLY A 190 6.50 -20.78 -36.42
CA GLY A 190 7.07 -20.21 -35.19
C GLY A 190 7.89 -18.96 -35.56
N GLU A 191 7.76 -17.87 -34.79
CA GLU A 191 8.67 -16.69 -34.68
C GLU A 191 8.84 -15.79 -35.95
N THR A 192 9.17 -14.49 -35.99
CA THR A 192 9.99 -13.61 -35.12
C THR A 192 9.93 -12.13 -35.61
N VAL A 193 10.39 -11.19 -34.77
CA VAL A 193 11.04 -9.87 -35.02
C VAL A 193 10.21 -8.57 -35.07
N GLY A 194 10.56 -7.63 -34.17
CA GLY A 194 10.39 -6.19 -34.35
C GLY A 194 10.58 -5.35 -33.09
N SER A 195 11.81 -5.24 -32.58
CA SER A 195 12.20 -4.39 -31.43
C SER A 195 12.52 -2.95 -31.87
N ILE A 196 12.07 -1.94 -31.12
CA ILE A 196 12.73 -0.61 -31.05
C ILE A 196 12.89 -0.21 -29.57
N VAL A 197 14.14 0.09 -29.24
CA VAL A 197 14.72 0.54 -27.98
C VAL A 197 14.52 2.06 -27.80
N THR A 198 14.41 2.54 -26.56
CA THR A 198 14.91 3.89 -26.21
C THR A 198 15.43 3.92 -24.76
N GLU A 199 16.71 3.61 -24.60
CA GLU A 199 17.66 4.21 -23.64
C GLU A 199 18.02 5.64 -24.15
N ASP A 200 18.55 6.63 -23.43
CA ASP A 200 18.96 6.90 -22.05
C ASP A 200 19.32 8.42 -22.02
N ASN A 201 19.47 8.95 -20.81
CA ASN A 201 20.47 9.94 -20.41
C ASN A 201 20.06 11.41 -20.17
N GLY A 202 20.52 11.91 -19.02
CA GLY A 202 20.12 13.17 -18.42
C GLY A 202 21.08 14.36 -18.61
N ARG A 203 20.63 15.53 -18.12
CA ARG A 203 21.47 16.65 -17.66
C ARG A 203 20.64 17.76 -16.98
N ASN A 204 20.82 17.89 -15.67
CA ASN A 204 21.15 19.08 -14.87
C ASN A 204 20.54 20.48 -15.22
N SER A 205 19.69 21.00 -14.30
CA SER A 205 19.55 22.37 -13.68
C SER A 205 19.67 23.68 -14.52
N PRO A 206 18.98 24.82 -14.18
CA PRO A 206 18.85 25.39 -12.83
C PRO A 206 17.56 26.20 -12.43
N VAL A 207 17.33 26.29 -11.11
CA VAL A 207 16.92 27.47 -10.29
C VAL A 207 15.87 28.47 -10.82
N LYS A 208 14.67 28.43 -10.22
CA LYS A 208 13.86 29.59 -9.73
C LYS A 208 12.68 28.99 -8.93
N GLY A 209 12.50 29.15 -7.63
CA GLY A 209 12.62 30.37 -6.84
C GLY A 209 11.28 31.10 -6.79
N GLN A 210 10.22 30.51 -6.19
CA GLN A 210 9.15 31.31 -5.58
C GLN A 210 8.28 30.48 -4.61
N ASN A 211 8.43 30.81 -3.33
CA ASN A 211 7.39 30.66 -2.33
C ASN A 211 6.08 31.27 -2.86
N GLN A 212 4.96 30.57 -2.70
CA GLN A 212 3.76 31.12 -2.07
C GLN A 212 2.71 30.03 -1.86
N HIS A 213 2.46 29.77 -0.59
CA HIS A 213 1.26 29.14 -0.07
C HIS A 213 0.17 30.23 0.02
N PRO A 214 -1.06 29.94 -0.43
CA PRO A 214 -2.24 30.38 0.30
C PRO A 214 -3.17 29.16 0.47
N SER A 215 -3.25 28.53 1.64
CA SER A 215 -4.20 28.89 2.70
C SER A 215 -5.37 29.78 2.24
N THR A 216 -6.41 29.16 1.69
CA THR A 216 -7.78 29.66 1.83
C THR A 216 -8.74 28.50 2.04
N ASP A 217 -9.56 28.68 3.06
CA ASP A 217 -10.73 27.92 3.48
C ASP A 217 -11.78 27.76 2.36
N GLY A 218 -12.80 26.91 2.58
CA GLY A 218 -13.82 26.42 1.63
C GLY A 218 -14.36 27.42 0.58
N THR A 219 -14.92 26.99 -0.56
CA THR A 219 -16.29 26.45 -0.67
C THR A 219 -16.56 25.99 -2.12
N GLU A 220 -17.18 24.81 -2.32
CA GLU A 220 -18.08 24.37 -3.42
C GLU A 220 -17.82 24.62 -4.93
N GLU A 221 -16.77 25.34 -5.37
CA GLU A 221 -16.70 25.77 -6.77
C GLU A 221 -16.03 24.75 -7.74
N GLY A 222 -15.25 23.80 -7.20
CA GLY A 222 -14.53 22.80 -8.00
C GLY A 222 -15.40 21.68 -8.59
N ARG A 223 -16.59 21.41 -8.02
CA ARG A 223 -17.44 20.29 -8.47
C ARG A 223 -18.26 20.60 -9.71
N ARG A 224 -18.59 21.87 -9.97
CA ARG A 224 -19.42 22.27 -11.13
C ARG A 224 -18.68 22.14 -12.46
N LYS A 225 -17.37 22.42 -12.49
CA LYS A 225 -16.56 22.31 -13.71
C LYS A 225 -16.40 20.85 -14.18
N ILE A 226 -16.27 19.91 -13.24
CA ILE A 226 -16.16 18.48 -13.57
C ILE A 226 -17.50 17.92 -14.06
N LEU A 227 -18.63 18.34 -13.46
CA LEU A 227 -19.95 17.90 -13.92
C LEU A 227 -20.32 18.46 -15.31
N HIS A 228 -19.91 19.70 -15.62
CA HIS A 228 -20.19 20.33 -16.91
C HIS A 228 -19.42 19.66 -18.06
N ILE A 229 -18.14 19.34 -17.86
CA ILE A 229 -17.32 18.62 -18.84
C ILE A 229 -17.84 17.19 -19.07
N PHE A 230 -18.43 16.56 -18.05
CA PHE A 230 -18.98 15.21 -18.19
C PHE A 230 -20.34 15.19 -18.92
N MET A 231 -21.15 16.25 -18.83
CA MET A 231 -22.43 16.34 -19.52
C MET A 231 -22.31 16.73 -20.99
N GLU A 232 -21.29 17.49 -21.40
CA GLU A 232 -21.07 17.82 -22.82
C GLU A 232 -20.57 16.64 -23.67
N LYS A 233 -19.99 15.59 -23.07
CA LYS A 233 -19.51 14.41 -23.80
C LYS A 233 -20.55 13.32 -24.08
N TYR A 234 -21.82 13.54 -23.71
CA TYR A 234 -22.89 12.54 -23.84
C TYR A 234 -24.11 13.03 -24.65
N VAL A 235 -23.99 14.13 -25.41
CA VAL A 235 -25.10 14.72 -26.21
C VAL A 235 -24.72 14.95 -27.69
N GLU A 236 -23.79 14.18 -28.24
CA GLU A 236 -23.66 13.98 -29.71
C GLU A 236 -23.71 12.48 -30.03
#